data_AF-A0A2H0RQ56-F1
#
_entry.id   AF-A0A2H0RQ56-F1
#
_cell.length_a   1.000
_cell.length_b   1.000
_cell.length_c   1.000
_cell.angle_alpha   90.00
_cell.angle_beta   90.00
_cell.angle_gamma   90.00
#
_symmetry.space_group_name_H-M   'P 1'
#
loop_
_entity.id
_entity.type
_entity.pdbx_description
1 polymer ?
#
loop_
_entity_poly.entity_id
_entity_poly.type
_entity_poly.pdbx_seq_one_letter_code
_entity_poly.pdbx_strand_id
1 'polypeptide(L)'
;MFDPMADLVGDQGVGDDDSSPAPAPVRSGRGDGNRKFADELHSITIHAQQRTFYIDLKQSGNGKFFKVSEKSRGGQKTTIMFDAEDLPKFIEALQEMQNHL
;
A
#
# COMPACT_ATOMS: atom_id res chain seq x y z
N MET A 1 70.15 8.44 -15.24
CA MET A 1 69.67 7.10 -15.67
C MET A 1 68.68 7.33 -16.79
N PHE A 2 69.03 6.94 -18.00
CA PHE A 2 68.18 6.97 -19.19
C PHE A 2 67.49 5.61 -19.25
N ASP A 3 66.20 5.53 -19.57
CA ASP A 3 65.71 4.37 -20.29
C ASP A 3 64.68 4.80 -21.37
N PRO A 4 65.09 4.79 -22.65
CA PRO A 4 64.29 5.04 -23.82
C PRO A 4 63.76 3.71 -24.38
N MET A 5 62.64 3.74 -25.12
CA MET A 5 62.10 2.63 -25.91
C MET A 5 61.49 1.45 -25.12
N ALA A 6 60.18 1.56 -24.90
CA ALA A 6 59.27 0.43 -25.15
C ALA A 6 58.01 0.99 -25.83
N ASP A 7 58.23 1.64 -26.98
CA ASP A 7 57.20 1.78 -28.00
C ASP A 7 56.78 0.39 -28.52
N LEU A 8 55.55 0.34 -29.02
CA LEU A 8 54.99 -0.65 -29.95
C LEU A 8 54.39 -1.95 -29.37
N VAL A 9 53.11 -1.86 -28.98
CA VAL A 9 52.09 -2.74 -29.55
C VAL A 9 50.89 -1.88 -29.94
N GLY A 10 50.67 -1.77 -31.25
CA GLY A 10 49.38 -1.33 -31.79
C GLY A 10 48.42 -2.51 -31.86
N ASP A 11 47.16 -2.28 -31.51
CA ASP A 11 46.01 -3.16 -31.79
C ASP A 11 44.74 -2.27 -31.70
N GLN A 12 44.17 -1.85 -32.84
CA GLN A 12 42.99 -2.40 -33.54
C GLN A 12 41.60 -2.12 -32.90
N GLY A 13 40.63 -1.79 -33.77
CA GLY A 13 39.17 -1.88 -33.54
C GLY A 13 38.53 -0.59 -33.00
N VAL A 14 37.79 0.24 -33.75
CA VAL A 14 36.48 0.04 -34.45
C VAL A 14 35.31 -0.21 -33.49
N GLY A 15 34.32 0.71 -33.50
CA GLY A 15 32.92 0.52 -33.07
C GLY A 15 32.71 0.40 -31.54
N ASP A 16 31.67 0.89 -30.89
CA ASP A 16 30.36 1.36 -31.30
C ASP A 16 29.78 2.24 -30.16
N ASP A 17 28.85 3.12 -30.54
CA ASP A 17 27.94 3.86 -29.69
C ASP A 17 27.03 2.90 -28.90
N ASP A 18 27.03 2.94 -27.56
CA ASP A 18 25.87 2.50 -26.76
C ASP A 18 25.74 3.39 -25.52
N SER A 19 24.95 4.45 -25.68
CA SER A 19 24.43 5.26 -24.59
C SER A 19 23.25 4.56 -23.94
N SER A 20 23.50 3.65 -23.00
CA SER A 20 22.44 3.08 -22.15
C SER A 20 22.27 3.90 -20.86
N PRO A 21 21.13 4.61 -20.65
CA PRO A 21 20.87 5.34 -19.41
C PRO A 21 20.60 4.36 -18.25
N ALA A 22 21.07 4.75 -17.06
CA ALA A 22 20.98 3.98 -15.81
C ALA A 22 19.56 3.47 -15.49
N PRO A 23 19.42 2.29 -14.85
CA PRO A 23 18.12 1.83 -14.38
C PRO A 23 17.62 2.75 -13.25
N ALA A 24 16.46 3.36 -13.47
CA ALA A 24 15.75 4.12 -12.44
C ALA A 24 15.49 3.22 -11.21
N PRO A 25 15.52 3.78 -9.97
CA PRO A 25 15.22 3.00 -8.79
C PRO A 25 13.77 2.52 -8.89
N VAL A 26 13.60 1.19 -8.84
CA VAL A 26 12.31 0.53 -8.65
C VAL A 26 11.70 1.12 -7.38
N ARG A 27 10.79 2.08 -7.55
CA ARG A 27 9.84 2.44 -6.49
C ARG A 27 8.86 1.28 -6.42
N SER A 28 9.30 0.17 -5.83
CA SER A 28 8.40 -0.83 -5.30
C SER A 28 7.53 -0.07 -4.33
N GLY A 29 6.29 0.18 -4.74
CA GLY A 29 5.29 0.81 -3.91
C GLY A 29 5.36 0.18 -2.53
N ARG A 30 5.11 1.00 -1.52
CA ARG A 30 4.65 0.53 -0.22
C ARG A 30 3.32 -0.19 -0.47
N GLY A 31 3.41 -1.40 -1.02
CA GLY A 31 2.36 -2.38 -1.02
C GLY A 31 2.08 -2.58 0.44
N ASP A 32 0.90 -2.13 0.82
CA ASP A 32 0.21 -2.39 2.07
C ASP A 32 0.39 -3.88 2.35
N GLY A 33 1.49 -4.21 3.02
CA GLY A 33 1.89 -5.55 3.38
C GLY A 33 0.95 -5.93 4.50
N ASN A 34 -0.28 -6.23 4.12
CA ASN A 34 -1.27 -6.93 4.91
C ASN A 34 -0.70 -8.32 5.16
N ARG A 35 0.33 -8.36 6.01
CA ARG A 35 0.71 -9.53 6.79
C ARG A 35 -0.63 -10.08 7.26
N LYS A 36 -0.97 -11.28 6.80
CA LYS A 36 -2.23 -11.97 7.07
C LYS A 36 -2.31 -12.28 8.56
N PHE A 37 -2.46 -11.25 9.38
CA PHE A 37 -2.64 -11.34 10.83
C PHE A 37 -4.09 -11.68 11.17
N ALA A 38 -4.99 -11.54 10.20
CA ALA A 38 -6.40 -11.87 10.34
C ALA A 38 -6.97 -12.34 8.99
N ASP A 39 -7.83 -13.35 9.05
CA ASP A 39 -8.62 -13.82 7.93
C ASP A 39 -9.79 -12.87 7.69
N GLU A 40 -9.99 -12.47 6.43
CA GLU A 40 -11.12 -11.64 6.04
C GLU A 40 -12.36 -12.50 5.86
N LEU A 41 -13.39 -12.25 6.67
CA LEU A 41 -14.63 -13.02 6.64
C LEU A 41 -15.66 -12.39 5.70
N HIS A 42 -15.77 -11.06 5.73
CA HIS A 42 -16.73 -10.34 4.90
C HIS A 42 -16.30 -8.87 4.75
N SER A 43 -16.65 -8.28 3.61
CA SER A 43 -16.29 -6.89 3.30
C SER A 43 -17.42 -6.21 2.54
N ILE A 44 -17.78 -5.01 2.98
CA ILE A 44 -18.79 -4.15 2.34
C ILE A 44 -18.14 -2.83 1.97
N THR A 45 -18.45 -2.33 0.77
CA THR A 45 -17.99 -1.03 0.29
C THR A 45 -19.17 -0.11 0.04
N ILE A 46 -19.10 1.11 0.57
CA ILE A 46 -20.09 2.16 0.38
C ILE A 46 -19.44 3.30 -0.40
N HIS A 47 -19.95 3.56 -1.60
CA HIS A 47 -19.51 4.67 -2.44
C HIS A 47 -20.38 5.90 -2.17
N ALA A 48 -19.77 6.93 -1.59
CA ALA A 48 -20.36 8.26 -1.45
C ALA A 48 -19.69 9.25 -2.42
N GLN A 49 -20.24 10.45 -2.53
CA GLN A 49 -19.85 11.39 -3.61
C GLN A 49 -18.37 11.81 -3.56
N GLN A 50 -17.81 12.03 -2.38
CA GLN A 50 -16.41 12.46 -2.21
C GLN A 50 -15.53 11.45 -1.44
N ARG A 51 -16.14 10.35 -0.97
CA ARG A 51 -15.53 9.41 -0.04
C ARG A 51 -15.98 7.99 -0.34
N THR A 52 -15.14 7.01 -0.03
CA THR A 52 -15.51 5.59 -0.04
C THR A 52 -15.27 5.02 1.34
N PHE A 53 -16.27 4.34 1.89
CA PHE A 53 -16.19 3.65 3.16
C PHE A 53 -16.02 2.15 2.91
N TYR A 54 -15.13 1.53 3.66
CA TYR A 54 -14.90 0.08 3.67
C TYR A 54 -15.20 -0.43 5.06
N ILE A 55 -16.03 -1.46 5.16
CA ILE A 55 -16.38 -2.12 6.41
C ILE A 55 -15.99 -3.58 6.26
N ASP A 56 -14.90 -3.97 6.90
CA ASP A 56 -14.37 -5.33 6.84
C ASP A 56 -14.60 -6.03 8.19
N LEU A 57 -15.22 -7.20 8.17
CA LEU A 57 -15.24 -8.15 9.29
C LEU A 57 -14.06 -9.12 9.13
N LYS A 58 -13.15 -9.12 10.11
CA LYS A 58 -11.96 -9.98 10.10
C LYS A 58 -11.89 -10.84 11.37
N GLN A 59 -11.14 -11.93 11.30
CA GLN A 59 -10.90 -12.85 12.41
C GLN A 59 -9.40 -13.01 12.66
N SER A 60 -8.97 -12.70 13.88
CA SER A 60 -7.62 -12.89 14.40
C SER A 60 -7.61 -14.05 15.42
N GLY A 61 -6.43 -14.43 15.90
CA GLY A 61 -6.29 -15.35 17.05
C GLY A 61 -6.97 -14.84 18.34
N ASN A 62 -7.20 -13.52 18.44
CA ASN A 62 -7.88 -12.90 19.58
C ASN A 62 -9.40 -12.78 19.42
N GLY A 63 -9.98 -13.29 18.33
CA GLY A 63 -11.41 -13.19 18.03
C GLY A 63 -11.72 -12.38 16.77
N LYS A 64 -13.00 -12.00 16.62
CA LYS A 64 -13.50 -11.26 15.47
C LYS A 64 -13.52 -9.76 15.74
N PHE A 65 -13.19 -8.97 14.75
CA PHE A 65 -13.18 -7.51 14.85
C PHE A 65 -13.60 -6.88 13.53
N PHE A 66 -14.10 -5.65 13.62
CA PHE A 66 -14.42 -4.82 12.47
C PHE A 66 -13.28 -3.84 12.21
N LYS A 67 -12.99 -3.61 10.93
CA LYS A 67 -12.12 -2.54 10.44
C LYS A 67 -12.94 -1.65 9.54
N VAL A 68 -13.12 -0.40 9.95
CA VAL A 68 -13.87 0.60 9.19
C VAL A 68 -12.91 1.65 8.69
N SER A 69 -12.79 1.78 7.37
CA SER A 69 -11.91 2.75 6.72
C SER A 69 -12.70 3.76 5.91
N GLU A 70 -12.38 5.04 6.06
CA GLU A 70 -12.79 6.10 5.13
C GLU A 70 -11.61 6.42 4.20
N LYS A 71 -11.86 6.47 2.90
CA LYS A 71 -10.92 6.98 1.90
C LYS A 71 -11.52 8.20 1.21
N SER A 72 -10.91 9.36 1.43
CA SER A 72 -11.26 10.61 0.74
C SER A 72 -10.65 10.65 -0.67
N ARG A 73 -11.27 11.39 -1.59
CA ARG A 73 -10.76 11.58 -2.98
C ARG A 73 -9.33 12.14 -3.04
N GLY A 74 -8.92 12.91 -2.04
CA GLY A 74 -7.55 13.43 -1.89
C GLY A 74 -6.52 12.39 -1.42
N GLY A 75 -6.88 11.11 -1.33
CA GLY A 75 -5.98 10.00 -0.98
C GLY A 75 -5.79 9.79 0.53
N GLN A 76 -6.27 10.71 1.37
CA GLN A 76 -6.27 10.55 2.82
C GLN A 76 -7.17 9.38 3.22
N LYS A 77 -6.63 8.48 4.05
CA LYS A 77 -7.34 7.32 4.59
C LYS A 77 -7.31 7.37 6.11
N THR A 78 -8.48 7.35 6.73
CA THR A 78 -8.63 7.18 8.17
C THR A 78 -9.23 5.80 8.43
N THR A 79 -8.91 5.20 9.57
CA THR A 79 -9.38 3.85 9.89
C THR A 79 -9.54 3.69 11.40
N ILE A 80 -10.64 3.07 11.78
CA ILE A 80 -10.89 2.61 13.15
C ILE A 80 -11.05 1.08 13.14
N MET A 81 -10.76 0.47 14.27
CA MET A 81 -11.00 -0.95 14.51
C MET A 81 -11.65 -1.13 15.87
N PHE A 82 -12.59 -2.06 15.97
CA PHE A 82 -13.26 -2.39 17.22
C PHE A 82 -13.65 -3.87 17.22
N ASP A 83 -13.79 -4.46 18.40
CA ASP A 83 -14.11 -5.88 18.54
C ASP A 83 -15.57 -6.15 18.16
N ALA A 84 -15.85 -7.36 17.66
CA ALA A 84 -17.20 -7.72 17.24
C ALA A 84 -18.23 -7.67 18.39
N GLU A 85 -17.78 -7.76 19.64
CA GLU A 85 -18.60 -7.65 20.86
C GLU A 85 -19.21 -6.25 21.03
N ASP A 86 -18.57 -5.20 20.52
CA ASP A 86 -19.08 -3.83 20.61
C ASP A 86 -20.04 -3.47 19.45
N LEU A 87 -20.15 -4.32 18.42
CA LEU A 87 -21.02 -4.05 17.25
C LEU A 87 -22.47 -3.69 17.62
N PRO A 88 -23.14 -4.36 18.59
CA PRO A 88 -24.51 -3.99 18.97
C PRO A 88 -24.62 -2.53 19.44
N LYS A 89 -23.66 -2.03 20.22
CA LYS A 89 -23.63 -0.63 20.69
C LYS A 89 -23.47 0.34 19.53
N PHE A 90 -22.63 0.01 18.54
CA PHE A 90 -22.50 0.82 17.32
C PHE A 90 -23.81 0.88 16.53
N ILE A 91 -24.51 -0.26 16.38
CA ILE A 91 -25.79 -0.31 15.67
C ILE A 91 -26.84 0.53 16.39
N GLU A 92 -26.98 0.37 17.71
CA GLU A 92 -27.90 1.17 18.54
C GLU A 92 -27.61 2.68 18.39
N ALA A 93 -26.35 3.10 18.49
CA ALA A 93 -25.97 4.50 18.33
C ALA A 93 -26.28 5.04 16.91
N LEU A 94 -26.04 4.27 15.86
CA LEU A 94 -26.36 4.68 14.49
C LEU A 94 -27.88 4.75 14.25
N GLN A 95 -28.65 3.84 14.83
CA GLN A 95 -30.11 3.86 14.77
C GLN A 95 -30.69 5.06 15.54
N GLU A 96 -30.15 5.37 16.71
CA GLU A 96 -30.52 6.57 17.47
C GLU A 96 -30.26 7.83 16.63
N MET A 97 -29.08 7.95 16.03
CA MET A 97 -28.73 9.07 15.15
C MET A 97 -29.63 9.14 13.91
N GLN A 98 -30.09 8.01 13.38
CA GLN A 98 -31.01 7.98 12.25
C GLN A 98 -32.36 8.62 12.57
N ASN A 99 -32.83 8.52 13.82
CA ASN A 99 -34.09 9.16 14.25
C ASN A 99 -33.99 10.71 14.29
N HIS A 100 -32.79 11.26 14.17
CA HIS A 100 -32.53 12.69 14.15
C HIS A 100 -32.27 13.27 12.74
N LEU A 101 -32.38 12.45 11.69
CA LEU A 101 -32.32 12.87 10.29
C LEU A 101 -33.70 13.23 9.76
#